data_AF-A0A8H4JA98-F1
#
_entry.id   AF-A0A8H4JA98-F1
#
_cell.length_a   1.000
_cell.length_b   1.000
_cell.length_c   1.000
_cell.angle_alpha   90.00
_cell.angle_beta   90.00
_cell.angle_gamma   90.00
#
_symmetry.space_group_name_H-M   'P 1'
#
loop_
_entity.id
_entity.type
_entity.pdbx_description
1 polymer ?
#
loop_
_entity_poly.entity_id
_entity_poly.type
_entity_poly.pdbx_seq_one_letter_code
_entity_poly.pdbx_strand_id
1 'polypeptide(L)'
;SQKILSWIACSPVEITRHEMEQALIIQPGQSNIPQVRSTLNTLPLCGPLVKVEDERLEFVHFTVKEYLLEHQKNSFLDKEKALLEVSTTCLTYLCSDILDPYLSDNEIQQNLLLGSYRLLNFAHSQWAECVRLCTTHFRDEIPSQLVSLLDQIIADRKNLYHDQAADTNLKIWGLDRFKSSLGACSMVSRSLDFKRLMDHSFDWRIDEGTVVALQRYTRCLPKYF
;
A
#
# COMPACT_ATOMS: atom_id res chain seq x y z
N SER A 1 -6.52 17.99 -8.51
CA SER A 1 -5.49 17.43 -9.42
C SER A 1 -4.20 17.08 -8.68
N GLN A 2 -3.68 17.91 -7.76
CA GLN A 2 -2.39 17.66 -7.08
C GLN A 2 -2.29 16.28 -6.41
N LYS A 3 -3.30 15.88 -5.60
CA LYS A 3 -3.35 14.54 -4.97
C LYS A 3 -3.22 13.40 -5.99
N ILE A 4 -3.92 13.48 -7.13
CA ILE A 4 -3.86 12.47 -8.20
C ILE A 4 -2.44 12.39 -8.78
N LEU A 5 -1.84 13.54 -9.10
CA LEU A 5 -0.50 13.60 -9.65
C LEU A 5 0.55 13.11 -8.64
N SER A 6 0.39 13.40 -7.35
CA SER A 6 1.21 12.84 -6.27
C SER A 6 1.16 11.31 -6.24
N TRP A 7 -0.04 10.73 -6.30
CA TRP A 7 -0.21 9.28 -6.33
C TRP A 7 0.43 8.65 -7.57
N ILE A 8 0.21 9.19 -8.77
CA ILE A 8 0.82 8.67 -10.00
C ILE A 8 2.36 8.81 -9.94
N ALA A 9 2.88 9.92 -9.40
CA ALA A 9 4.32 10.16 -9.32
C ALA A 9 5.04 9.30 -8.27
N CYS A 10 4.41 9.08 -7.11
CA CYS A 10 5.06 8.52 -5.93
C CYS A 10 4.65 7.08 -5.60
N SER A 11 3.66 6.50 -6.28
CA SER A 11 3.31 5.09 -6.11
C SER A 11 4.44 4.17 -6.60
N PRO A 12 4.72 3.04 -5.91
CA PRO A 12 5.74 2.08 -6.33
C PRO A 12 5.41 1.36 -7.65
N VAL A 13 4.12 1.25 -7.97
CA VAL A 13 3.55 0.62 -9.17
C VAL A 13 2.43 1.51 -9.71
N GLU A 14 2.00 1.27 -10.95
CA GLU A 14 0.87 2.00 -11.52
C GLU A 14 -0.40 1.74 -10.70
N ILE A 15 -1.06 2.81 -10.30
CA ILE A 15 -2.36 2.75 -9.61
C ILE A 15 -3.48 2.75 -10.64
N THR A 16 -4.50 1.94 -10.43
CA THR A 16 -5.68 1.90 -11.30
C THR A 16 -6.64 3.07 -11.03
N ARG A 17 -7.53 3.35 -11.98
CA ARG A 17 -8.60 4.33 -11.82
C ARG A 17 -9.41 4.04 -10.56
N HIS A 18 -9.84 2.80 -10.35
CA HIS A 18 -10.68 2.42 -9.21
C HIS A 18 -9.95 2.55 -7.87
N GLU A 19 -8.69 2.15 -7.80
CA GLU A 19 -7.85 2.33 -6.61
C GLU A 19 -7.69 3.83 -6.30
N MET A 20 -7.44 4.66 -7.33
CA MET A 20 -7.35 6.11 -7.18
C MET A 20 -8.63 6.72 -6.62
N GLU A 21 -9.80 6.34 -7.13
CA GLU A 21 -11.09 6.86 -6.66
C GLU A 21 -11.27 6.67 -5.14
N GLN A 22 -10.88 5.51 -4.62
CA GLN A 22 -10.91 5.20 -3.19
C GLN A 22 -9.81 5.94 -2.42
N ALA A 23 -8.59 5.98 -2.94
CA ALA A 23 -7.46 6.68 -2.32
C ALA A 23 -7.71 8.18 -2.14
N LEU A 24 -8.43 8.81 -3.08
CA LEU A 24 -8.73 10.24 -3.02
C LEU A 24 -9.65 10.61 -1.86
N ILE A 25 -10.59 9.74 -1.50
CA ILE A 25 -11.62 10.01 -0.49
C ILE A 25 -11.21 9.60 0.93
N ILE A 26 -10.21 8.74 1.08
CA ILE A 26 -9.68 8.36 2.39
C ILE A 26 -8.94 9.55 3.00
N GLN A 27 -9.27 9.85 4.26
CA GLN A 27 -8.52 10.81 5.07
C GLN A 27 -7.75 10.04 6.15
N PRO A 28 -6.50 10.45 6.46
CA PRO A 28 -5.71 9.74 7.46
C PRO A 28 -6.39 9.70 8.84
N GLY A 29 -6.27 8.57 9.52
CA GLY A 29 -6.81 8.37 10.88
C GLY A 29 -8.31 8.08 10.96
N GLN A 30 -9.00 7.87 9.84
CA GLN A 30 -10.39 7.39 9.82
C GLN A 30 -10.43 5.86 9.86
N SER A 31 -11.21 5.28 10.78
CA SER A 31 -11.45 3.83 10.82
C SER A 31 -12.52 3.38 9.82
N ASN A 32 -13.54 4.21 9.61
CA ASN A 32 -14.62 3.95 8.67
C ASN A 32 -14.26 4.50 7.28
N ILE A 33 -14.12 3.60 6.31
CA ILE A 33 -13.73 3.96 4.95
C ILE A 33 -14.94 4.46 4.17
N PRO A 34 -14.87 5.66 3.58
CA PRO A 34 -15.98 6.21 2.84
C PRO A 34 -16.30 5.40 1.59
N GLN A 35 -17.58 5.30 1.29
CA GLN A 35 -18.11 4.59 0.12
C GLN A 35 -17.80 5.37 -1.16
N VAL A 36 -17.39 4.65 -2.22
CA VAL A 36 -17.19 5.27 -3.54
C VAL A 36 -18.53 5.28 -4.28
N ARG A 37 -19.37 6.26 -3.95
CA ARG A 37 -20.75 6.39 -4.48
C ARG A 37 -20.81 6.83 -5.95
N SER A 38 -19.68 7.17 -6.57
CA SER A 38 -19.61 7.59 -7.98
C SER A 38 -18.24 7.28 -8.54
N THR A 39 -18.15 6.98 -9.84
CA THR A 39 -16.87 6.99 -10.54
C THR A 39 -16.36 8.43 -10.53
N LEU A 40 -15.39 8.72 -9.69
CA LEU A 40 -14.71 10.01 -9.64
C LEU A 40 -13.93 10.12 -10.96
N ASN A 41 -14.58 10.62 -12.02
CA ASN A 41 -13.91 10.94 -13.27
C ASN A 41 -13.12 12.25 -13.07
N THR A 42 -12.08 12.14 -12.24
CA THR A 42 -11.16 13.22 -11.89
C THR A 42 -9.97 13.28 -12.83
N LEU A 43 -9.82 12.29 -13.70
CA LEU A 43 -8.80 12.21 -14.74
C LEU A 43 -8.81 13.40 -15.72
N PRO A 44 -9.98 13.93 -16.15
CA PRO A 44 -10.04 15.17 -16.92
C PRO A 44 -9.39 16.36 -16.20
N LEU A 45 -9.30 16.36 -14.86
CA LEU A 45 -8.67 17.43 -14.08
C LEU A 45 -7.14 17.41 -14.17
N CYS A 46 -6.54 16.32 -14.67
CA CYS A 46 -5.10 16.20 -14.86
C CYS A 46 -4.65 16.67 -16.26
N GLY A 47 -5.59 17.07 -17.11
CA GLY A 47 -5.31 17.58 -18.46
C GLY A 47 -4.58 16.54 -19.33
N PRO A 48 -3.74 16.97 -20.29
CA PRO A 48 -3.05 16.08 -21.21
C PRO A 48 -1.83 15.38 -20.56
N LEU A 49 -1.65 15.48 -19.24
CA LEU A 49 -0.47 14.94 -18.55
C LEU A 49 -0.60 13.46 -18.21
N VAL A 50 -1.84 12.98 -18.07
CA VAL A 50 -2.16 11.62 -17.62
C VAL A 50 -2.93 10.89 -18.72
N LYS A 51 -2.54 9.65 -18.98
CA LYS A 51 -3.27 8.70 -19.82
C LYS A 51 -3.79 7.55 -18.96
N VAL A 52 -4.79 6.85 -19.49
CA VAL A 52 -5.31 5.62 -18.91
C VAL A 52 -5.07 4.49 -19.91
N GLU A 53 -4.33 3.47 -19.49
CA GLU A 53 -4.05 2.26 -20.28
C GLU A 53 -4.50 1.07 -19.44
N ASP A 54 -5.50 0.31 -19.90
CA ASP A 54 -6.06 -0.84 -19.16
C ASP A 54 -6.41 -0.50 -17.68
N GLU A 55 -7.15 0.60 -17.49
CA GLU A 55 -7.47 1.21 -16.19
C GLU A 55 -6.29 1.72 -15.35
N ARG A 56 -5.03 1.51 -15.76
CA ARG A 56 -3.83 1.99 -15.07
C ARG A 56 -3.58 3.45 -15.39
N LEU A 57 -3.24 4.22 -14.35
CA LEU A 57 -2.99 5.66 -14.45
C LEU A 57 -1.50 5.90 -14.62
N GLU A 58 -1.14 6.50 -15.76
CA GLU A 58 0.25 6.77 -16.12
C GLU A 58 0.43 8.19 -16.64
N PHE A 59 1.63 8.74 -16.50
CA PHE A 59 1.98 9.94 -17.23
C PHE A 59 2.09 9.64 -18.73
N VAL A 60 1.72 10.61 -19.56
CA VAL A 60 1.88 10.50 -21.03
C VAL A 60 3.33 10.38 -21.46
N HIS A 61 4.26 10.86 -20.62
CA HIS A 61 5.70 10.77 -20.84
C HIS A 61 6.45 10.79 -19.50
N PHE A 62 7.59 10.10 -19.40
CA PHE A 62 8.35 9.99 -18.14
C PHE A 62 8.85 11.35 -17.62
N THR A 63 9.19 12.28 -18.53
CA THR A 63 9.66 13.64 -18.18
C THR A 63 8.61 14.46 -17.44
N VAL A 64 7.32 14.12 -17.54
CA VAL A 64 6.26 14.78 -16.76
C VAL A 64 6.52 14.56 -15.26
N LYS A 65 6.85 13.33 -14.87
CA LYS A 65 7.18 12.99 -13.48
C LYS A 65 8.41 13.77 -12.99
N GLU A 66 9.47 13.81 -13.79
CA GLU A 66 10.70 14.56 -13.48
C GLU A 66 10.40 16.05 -13.31
N TYR A 67 9.66 16.64 -14.24
CA TYR A 67 9.28 18.06 -14.18
C TYR A 67 8.48 18.38 -12.92
N LEU A 68 7.50 17.54 -12.56
CA LEU A 68 6.64 17.74 -11.39
C LEU A 68 7.41 17.62 -10.05
N LEU A 69 8.46 16.79 -9.99
CA LEU A 69 9.20 16.48 -8.76
C LEU A 69 10.54 17.22 -8.60
N GLU A 70 11.26 17.57 -9.67
CA GLU A 70 12.69 17.92 -9.60
C GLU A 70 13.03 19.42 -9.76
N HIS A 71 12.06 20.33 -9.70
CA HIS A 71 12.36 21.76 -9.71
C HIS A 71 12.76 22.28 -8.31
N GLN A 72 14.08 22.32 -8.06
CA GLN A 72 14.79 22.53 -6.77
C GLN A 72 14.37 23.71 -5.87
N LYS A 73 13.51 24.63 -6.31
CA LYS A 73 13.01 25.73 -5.44
C LYS A 73 11.49 25.87 -5.38
N ASN A 74 10.74 25.29 -6.32
CA ASN A 74 9.28 25.40 -6.44
C ASN A 74 8.72 24.20 -7.23
N SER A 75 9.01 22.98 -6.81
CA SER A 75 8.40 21.80 -7.45
C SER A 75 6.88 21.88 -7.30
N PHE A 76 6.15 21.48 -8.35
CA PHE A 76 4.68 21.47 -8.28
C PHE A 76 4.19 20.43 -7.26
N LEU A 77 4.93 19.32 -7.13
CA LEU A 77 4.70 18.30 -6.12
C LEU A 77 5.83 18.32 -5.09
N ASP A 78 5.45 18.43 -3.83
CA ASP A 78 6.36 18.18 -2.71
C ASP A 78 6.47 16.66 -2.52
N LYS A 79 7.61 16.09 -2.92
CA LYS A 79 7.84 14.65 -2.94
C LYS A 79 7.70 14.00 -1.56
N GLU A 80 8.18 14.68 -0.52
CA GLU A 80 8.12 14.18 0.86
C GLU A 80 6.67 14.10 1.32
N LYS A 81 5.90 15.18 1.13
CA LYS A 81 4.46 15.20 1.47
C LYS A 81 3.66 14.20 0.65
N ALA A 82 3.96 14.05 -0.64
CA ALA A 82 3.30 13.08 -1.51
C ALA A 82 3.52 11.64 -1.02
N LEU A 83 4.77 11.27 -0.70
CA LEU A 83 5.08 9.94 -0.18
C LEU A 83 4.44 9.69 1.19
N LEU A 84 4.41 10.70 2.07
CA LEU A 84 3.72 10.62 3.35
C LEU A 84 2.22 10.42 3.16
N GLU A 85 1.58 11.15 2.24
CA GLU A 85 0.16 11.02 1.93
C GLU A 85 -0.19 9.63 1.38
N VAL A 86 0.57 9.11 0.41
CA VAL A 86 0.37 7.76 -0.15
C VAL A 86 0.50 6.71 0.96
N SER A 87 1.56 6.80 1.77
CA SER A 87 1.84 5.83 2.84
C SER A 87 0.78 5.85 3.93
N THR A 88 0.43 7.02 4.45
CA THR A 88 -0.59 7.17 5.50
C THR A 88 -1.97 6.75 5.02
N THR A 89 -2.31 7.01 3.75
CA THR A 89 -3.58 6.55 3.16
C THR A 89 -3.64 5.03 3.07
N CYS A 90 -2.56 4.37 2.61
CA CYS A 90 -2.50 2.91 2.57
C CYS A 90 -2.64 2.31 3.97
N LEU A 91 -1.91 2.84 4.95
CA LEU A 91 -1.98 2.34 6.32
C LEU A 91 -3.35 2.60 6.96
N THR A 92 -3.93 3.79 6.78
CA THR A 92 -5.28 4.10 7.27
C THR A 92 -6.31 3.15 6.69
N TYR A 93 -6.21 2.83 5.39
CA TYR A 93 -7.05 1.83 4.76
C TYR A 93 -6.87 0.44 5.38
N LEU A 94 -5.65 0.03 5.66
CA LEU A 94 -5.37 -1.28 6.28
C LEU A 94 -5.81 -1.36 7.76
N CYS A 95 -5.83 -0.22 8.46
CA CYS A 95 -6.36 -0.09 9.82
C CYS A 95 -7.89 -0.02 9.90
N SER A 96 -8.59 -0.06 8.77
CA SER A 96 -10.02 0.17 8.75
C SER A 96 -10.86 -1.02 9.21
N ASP A 97 -12.09 -0.71 9.60
CA ASP A 97 -13.07 -1.69 10.08
C ASP A 97 -13.54 -2.64 8.96
N ILE A 98 -13.40 -2.25 7.69
CA ILE A 98 -13.80 -3.10 6.54
C ILE A 98 -12.90 -4.34 6.36
N LEU A 99 -11.77 -4.39 7.07
CA LEU A 99 -10.87 -5.55 7.10
C LEU A 99 -10.96 -6.34 8.41
N ASP A 100 -11.88 -6.01 9.32
CA ASP A 100 -12.08 -6.76 10.56
C ASP A 100 -12.34 -8.26 10.26
N PRO A 101 -11.55 -9.20 10.83
CA PRO A 101 -11.76 -10.64 10.63
C PRO A 101 -13.11 -11.15 11.14
N TYR A 102 -13.81 -10.38 11.97
CA TYR A 102 -15.11 -10.74 12.55
C TYR A 102 -16.31 -10.21 11.75
N LEU A 103 -16.08 -9.61 10.58
CA LEU A 103 -17.18 -9.20 9.70
C LEU A 103 -18.03 -10.41 9.28
N SER A 104 -19.34 -10.22 9.32
CA SER A 104 -20.30 -11.17 8.77
C SER A 104 -20.30 -11.15 7.24
N ASP A 105 -20.74 -12.24 6.63
CA ASP A 105 -20.89 -12.34 5.17
C ASP A 105 -21.75 -11.20 4.59
N ASN A 106 -22.78 -10.77 5.32
CA ASN A 106 -23.63 -9.65 4.92
C ASN A 106 -22.87 -8.32 4.91
N GLU A 107 -22.03 -8.06 5.91
CA GLU A 107 -21.20 -6.84 5.96
C GLU A 107 -20.14 -6.86 4.86
N ILE A 108 -19.50 -8.00 4.61
CA ILE A 108 -18.56 -8.18 3.49
C ILE A 108 -19.27 -7.92 2.16
N GLN A 109 -20.44 -8.52 1.95
CA GLN A 109 -21.23 -8.32 0.73
C GLN A 109 -21.63 -6.85 0.57
N GLN A 110 -22.06 -6.19 1.65
CA GLN A 110 -22.42 -4.79 1.62
C GLN A 110 -21.20 -3.91 1.28
N ASN A 111 -20.05 -4.15 1.90
CA ASN A 111 -18.80 -3.46 1.61
C ASN A 111 -18.36 -3.65 0.15
N LEU A 112 -18.55 -4.85 -0.40
CA LEU A 112 -18.27 -5.14 -1.80
C LEU A 112 -19.17 -4.33 -2.74
N LEU A 113 -20.49 -4.32 -2.49
CA LEU A 113 -21.46 -3.56 -3.30
C LEU A 113 -21.22 -2.05 -3.24
N LEU A 114 -20.73 -1.55 -2.11
CA LEU A 114 -20.38 -0.14 -1.90
C LEU A 114 -19.01 0.25 -2.47
N GLY A 115 -18.26 -0.74 -2.98
CA GLY A 115 -16.93 -0.54 -3.54
C GLY A 115 -15.84 -0.27 -2.49
N SER A 116 -16.08 -0.57 -1.21
CA SER A 116 -15.13 -0.29 -0.12
C SER A 116 -13.79 -1.01 -0.29
N TYR A 117 -13.74 -2.09 -1.08
CA TYR A 117 -12.53 -2.88 -1.33
C TYR A 117 -11.67 -2.43 -2.52
N ARG A 118 -12.00 -1.30 -3.18
CA ARG A 118 -11.29 -0.86 -4.42
C ARG A 118 -9.79 -0.63 -4.25
N LEU A 119 -9.34 -0.18 -3.07
CA LEU A 119 -7.92 0.06 -2.80
C LEU A 119 -7.19 -1.18 -2.26
N LEU A 120 -7.91 -2.28 -1.99
CA LEU A 120 -7.37 -3.43 -1.25
C LEU A 120 -6.10 -3.99 -1.87
N ASN A 121 -6.13 -4.26 -3.17
CA ASN A 121 -5.00 -4.88 -3.86
C ASN A 121 -3.74 -4.02 -3.79
N PHE A 122 -3.84 -2.73 -4.13
CA PHE A 122 -2.73 -1.78 -4.01
C PHE A 122 -2.24 -1.64 -2.56
N ALA A 123 -3.13 -1.30 -1.63
CA ALA A 123 -2.74 -1.04 -0.24
C ALA A 123 -2.06 -2.27 0.36
N HIS A 124 -2.65 -3.45 0.21
CA HIS A 124 -2.12 -4.68 0.75
C HIS A 124 -0.75 -5.05 0.15
N SER A 125 -0.58 -4.90 -1.17
CA SER A 125 0.65 -5.33 -1.85
C SER A 125 1.78 -4.30 -1.81
N GLN A 126 1.47 -3.03 -1.56
CA GLN A 126 2.40 -1.92 -1.74
C GLN A 126 2.68 -1.11 -0.47
N TRP A 127 1.88 -1.23 0.60
CA TRP A 127 2.04 -0.38 1.80
C TRP A 127 3.47 -0.35 2.35
N ALA A 128 4.14 -1.52 2.43
CA ALA A 128 5.48 -1.62 2.99
C ALA A 128 6.52 -0.90 2.12
N GLU A 129 6.35 -0.95 0.80
CA GLU A 129 7.21 -0.25 -0.14
C GLU A 129 6.91 1.25 -0.14
N CYS A 130 5.65 1.67 -0.03
CA CYS A 130 5.28 3.07 0.17
C CYS A 130 5.95 3.64 1.43
N VAL A 131 5.85 2.94 2.57
CA VAL A 131 6.49 3.34 3.83
C VAL A 131 8.00 3.39 3.67
N ARG A 132 8.63 2.38 3.05
CA ARG A 132 10.06 2.39 2.79
C ARG A 132 10.48 3.61 1.98
N LEU A 133 9.83 3.88 0.84
CA LEU A 133 10.12 5.06 0.01
C LEU A 133 9.93 6.36 0.79
N CYS A 134 8.86 6.49 1.57
CA CYS A 134 8.62 7.63 2.44
C CYS A 134 9.77 7.84 3.44
N THR A 135 10.21 6.78 4.11
CA THR A 135 11.28 6.85 5.12
C THR A 135 12.65 7.25 4.55
N THR A 136 12.89 7.09 3.24
CA THR A 136 14.16 7.51 2.61
C THR A 136 14.39 9.02 2.65
N HIS A 137 13.32 9.82 2.82
CA HIS A 137 13.38 11.28 2.84
C HIS A 137 13.58 11.88 4.24
N PHE A 138 13.38 11.10 5.29
CA PHE A 138 13.64 11.53 6.66
C PHE A 138 15.10 11.22 7.04
N ARG A 139 15.62 11.71 8.18
CA ARG A 139 16.98 11.40 8.67
C ARG A 139 17.01 10.42 9.83
N ASP A 140 16.35 10.75 10.93
CA ASP A 140 16.49 9.96 12.17
C ASP A 140 15.14 9.54 12.76
N GLU A 141 14.04 10.16 12.32
CA GLU A 141 12.71 9.93 12.89
C GLU A 141 11.69 9.65 11.77
N ILE A 142 10.84 8.64 12.01
CA ILE A 142 9.67 8.37 11.18
C ILE A 142 8.58 9.36 11.63
N PRO A 143 7.83 9.97 10.69
CA PRO A 143 6.66 10.80 11.04
C PRO A 143 5.75 10.09 12.05
N SER A 144 5.40 10.79 13.15
CA SER A 144 4.61 10.23 14.25
C SER A 144 3.30 9.58 13.80
N GLN A 145 2.64 10.17 12.79
CA GLN A 145 1.44 9.63 12.18
C GLN A 145 1.65 8.24 11.56
N LEU A 146 2.78 8.01 10.90
CA LEU A 146 3.12 6.68 10.37
C LEU A 146 3.40 5.71 11.51
N VAL A 147 4.12 6.14 12.54
CA VAL A 147 4.41 5.30 13.72
C VAL A 147 3.09 4.86 14.37
N SER A 148 2.17 5.78 14.64
CA SER A 148 0.86 5.46 15.23
C SER A 148 0.06 4.46 14.39
N LEU A 149 0.03 4.64 13.07
CA LEU A 149 -0.69 3.71 12.18
C LEU A 149 0.00 2.34 12.11
N LEU A 150 1.33 2.30 12.10
CA LEU A 150 2.09 1.04 12.10
C LEU A 150 1.89 0.28 13.42
N ASP A 151 1.91 0.99 14.55
CA ASP A 151 1.62 0.41 15.88
C ASP A 151 0.19 -0.13 15.94
N GLN A 152 -0.78 0.57 15.34
CA GLN A 152 -2.15 0.10 15.23
C GLN A 152 -2.23 -1.19 14.41
N ILE A 153 -1.59 -1.27 13.24
CA ILE A 153 -1.54 -2.51 12.44
C ILE A 153 -0.92 -3.66 13.26
N ILE A 154 0.17 -3.40 13.97
CA ILE A 154 0.83 -4.41 14.81
C ILE A 154 -0.12 -4.92 15.91
N ALA A 155 -0.92 -4.03 16.51
CA ALA A 155 -1.86 -4.40 17.55
C ALA A 155 -3.08 -5.17 17.00
N ASP A 156 -3.72 -4.63 15.95
CA ASP A 156 -5.01 -5.11 15.46
C ASP A 156 -4.88 -6.32 14.54
N ARG A 157 -3.74 -6.44 13.84
CA ARG A 157 -3.55 -7.40 12.74
C ARG A 157 -2.45 -8.43 13.01
N LYS A 158 -2.08 -8.63 14.27
CA LYS A 158 -1.05 -9.60 14.65
C LYS A 158 -1.47 -11.02 14.25
N ASN A 159 -0.77 -11.63 13.31
CA ASN A 159 -0.92 -13.05 13.04
C ASN A 159 -0.32 -13.88 14.20
N LEU A 160 -1.20 -14.44 15.05
CA LEU A 160 -0.82 -15.27 16.20
C LEU A 160 -0.23 -16.63 15.80
N TYR A 161 -0.45 -17.07 14.56
CA TYR A 161 0.04 -18.35 14.04
C TYR A 161 1.40 -18.22 13.35
N HIS A 162 2.00 -17.03 13.33
CA HIS A 162 3.29 -16.79 12.71
C HIS A 162 4.46 -17.15 13.65
N ASP A 163 5.26 -18.13 13.27
CA ASP A 163 6.51 -18.47 13.97
C ASP A 163 7.62 -17.47 13.62
N GLN A 164 7.91 -16.57 14.55
CA GLN A 164 8.95 -15.53 14.40
C GLN A 164 10.37 -16.12 14.30
N ALA A 165 10.59 -17.38 14.71
CA ALA A 165 11.91 -18.02 14.67
C ALA A 165 12.33 -18.45 13.25
N ALA A 166 11.42 -18.43 12.27
CA ALA A 166 11.73 -18.76 10.88
C ALA A 166 12.42 -17.61 10.11
N ASP A 167 12.34 -16.36 10.59
CA ASP A 167 12.91 -15.17 9.96
C ASP A 167 14.38 -14.98 10.34
N THR A 168 15.26 -15.82 9.80
CA THR A 168 16.70 -15.80 10.16
C THR A 168 17.55 -14.81 9.37
N ASN A 169 17.01 -14.14 8.34
CA ASN A 169 17.78 -13.20 7.49
C ASN A 169 16.92 -12.02 7.01
N LEU A 170 16.43 -11.19 7.94
CA LEU A 170 15.79 -9.93 7.56
C LEU A 170 16.82 -9.02 6.87
N LYS A 171 16.51 -8.58 5.65
CA LYS A 171 17.35 -7.57 5.01
C LYS A 171 17.20 -6.24 5.72
N ILE A 172 18.31 -5.50 5.79
CA ILE A 172 18.30 -4.12 6.23
C ILE A 172 17.82 -3.27 5.05
N TRP A 173 16.54 -2.96 5.01
CA TRP A 173 15.91 -2.12 3.98
C TRP A 173 16.18 -0.60 4.19
N GLY A 174 17.33 -0.25 4.78
CA GLY A 174 17.67 1.12 5.18
C GLY A 174 16.81 1.67 6.32
N LEU A 175 16.14 0.78 7.06
CA LEU A 175 15.25 1.09 8.18
C LEU A 175 15.96 0.96 9.56
N ASP A 176 17.16 0.42 9.60
CA ASP A 176 17.99 0.20 10.81
C ASP A 176 18.36 1.49 11.54
N ARG A 177 18.39 2.61 10.82
CA ARG A 177 18.61 3.96 11.35
C ARG A 177 17.52 4.43 12.31
N PHE A 178 16.30 3.90 12.24
CA PHE A 178 15.18 4.30 13.10
C PHE A 178 15.09 3.46 14.38
N LYS A 179 16.09 3.60 15.26
CA LYS A 179 16.19 2.81 16.50
C LYS A 179 14.98 2.96 17.44
N SER A 180 14.35 4.13 17.44
CA SER A 180 13.17 4.45 18.28
C SER A 180 11.88 3.74 17.82
N SER A 181 11.85 3.17 16.62
CA SER A 181 10.65 2.56 16.03
C SER A 181 10.93 1.14 15.51
N LEU A 182 11.68 0.36 16.28
CA LEU A 182 12.19 -0.95 15.87
C LEU A 182 11.07 -1.95 15.51
N GLY A 183 9.95 -1.95 16.25
CA GLY A 183 8.79 -2.81 15.97
C GLY A 183 8.18 -2.54 14.59
N ALA A 184 7.88 -1.26 14.31
CA ALA A 184 7.39 -0.80 13.01
C ALA A 184 8.37 -1.12 11.88
N CYS A 185 9.67 -0.88 12.08
CA CYS A 185 10.71 -1.16 11.08
C CYS A 185 10.85 -2.67 10.79
N SER A 186 10.75 -3.51 11.81
CA SER A 186 10.77 -4.97 11.66
C SER A 186 9.57 -5.46 10.85
N MET A 187 8.37 -4.93 11.11
CA MET A 187 7.16 -5.28 10.36
C MET A 187 7.27 -4.90 8.88
N VAL A 188 7.74 -3.68 8.58
CA VAL A 188 7.95 -3.23 7.20
C VAL A 188 8.99 -4.13 6.50
N SER A 189 10.12 -4.40 7.16
CA SER A 189 11.20 -5.22 6.58
C SER A 189 10.74 -6.64 6.25
N ARG A 190 9.99 -7.27 7.15
CA ARG A 190 9.37 -8.60 6.92
C ARG A 190 8.45 -8.61 5.72
N SER A 191 7.61 -7.59 5.60
CA SER A 191 6.64 -7.49 4.51
C SER A 191 7.32 -7.33 3.15
N LEU A 192 8.42 -6.58 3.11
CA LEU A 192 9.26 -6.44 1.91
C LEU A 192 9.98 -7.73 1.55
N ASP A 193 10.52 -8.45 2.54
CA ASP A 193 11.17 -9.74 2.30
C ASP A 193 10.17 -10.79 1.79
N PHE A 194 8.97 -10.84 2.36
CA PHE A 194 7.88 -11.70 1.86
C PHE A 194 7.55 -11.38 0.41
N LYS A 195 7.31 -10.10 0.08
CA LYS A 195 7.03 -9.68 -1.30
C LYS A 195 8.12 -10.13 -2.27
N ARG A 196 9.38 -9.89 -1.90
CA ARG A 196 10.54 -10.30 -2.71
C ARG A 196 10.62 -11.82 -2.90
N LEU A 197 10.33 -12.61 -1.86
CA LEU A 197 10.30 -14.07 -1.97
C LEU A 197 9.21 -14.53 -2.94
N MET A 198 8.02 -13.91 -2.88
CA MET A 198 6.92 -14.24 -3.78
C MET A 198 7.25 -13.88 -5.23
N ASP A 199 7.84 -12.70 -5.49
CA ASP A 199 8.25 -12.29 -6.84
C ASP A 199 9.22 -13.28 -7.51
N HIS A 200 10.02 -14.00 -6.72
CA HIS A 200 10.94 -15.03 -7.22
C HIS A 200 10.37 -16.46 -7.21
N SER A 201 9.21 -16.69 -6.60
CA SER A 201 8.63 -18.03 -6.37
C SER A 201 7.40 -18.34 -7.25
N PHE A 202 6.88 -17.39 -8.02
CA PHE A 202 5.68 -17.59 -8.85
C PHE A 202 6.01 -18.15 -10.25
N ASP A 203 6.15 -19.48 -10.34
CA ASP A 203 5.75 -20.23 -11.53
C ASP A 203 4.54 -21.11 -11.16
N TRP A 204 3.34 -20.55 -11.28
CA TRP A 204 2.09 -21.24 -10.93
C TRP A 204 1.61 -22.22 -12.02
N ARG A 205 2.31 -22.31 -13.15
CA ARG A 205 1.91 -23.13 -14.31
C ARG A 205 2.38 -24.58 -14.27
N ILE A 206 3.16 -24.98 -13.26
CA ILE A 206 3.68 -26.35 -13.17
C ILE A 206 3.08 -27.05 -11.94
N ASP A 207 1.92 -27.68 -12.18
CA ASP A 207 1.63 -29.10 -11.93
C ASP A 207 0.16 -29.32 -11.57
N GLU A 208 -0.62 -29.64 -12.60
CA GLU A 208 -1.79 -30.50 -12.45
C GLU A 208 -1.30 -31.87 -11.96
N GLY A 209 -1.32 -32.08 -10.64
CA GLY A 209 -1.23 -33.44 -10.11
C GLY A 209 -0.50 -33.60 -8.80
N THR A 210 -0.94 -32.95 -7.71
CA THR A 210 -0.99 -33.66 -6.42
C THR A 210 -1.87 -32.92 -5.42
N VAL A 211 -2.88 -33.63 -4.89
CA VAL A 211 -3.79 -33.19 -3.83
C VAL A 211 -3.04 -32.85 -2.50
N VAL A 212 -1.72 -33.08 -2.45
CA VAL A 212 -0.82 -32.68 -1.37
C VAL A 212 -0.43 -31.18 -1.43
N ALA A 213 -0.51 -30.54 -2.61
CA ALA A 213 -0.23 -29.10 -2.74
C ALA A 213 -1.31 -28.26 -2.02
N LEU A 214 -2.58 -28.63 -2.10
CA LEU A 214 -3.67 -27.84 -1.48
C LEU A 214 -3.57 -27.66 0.05
N GLN A 215 -2.87 -28.57 0.75
CA GLN A 215 -2.59 -28.42 2.19
C GLN A 215 -1.38 -27.53 2.51
N ARG A 216 -0.46 -27.32 1.56
CA ARG A 216 0.63 -26.34 1.70
C ARG A 216 0.21 -24.94 1.26
N TYR A 217 -0.74 -24.82 0.34
CA TYR A 217 -1.14 -23.53 -0.25
C TYR A 217 -2.20 -22.77 0.55
N THR A 218 -2.95 -23.43 1.43
CA THR A 218 -3.72 -22.75 2.48
C THR A 218 -2.85 -22.03 3.53
N ARG A 219 -1.51 -22.20 3.47
CA ARG A 219 -0.52 -21.45 4.26
C ARG A 219 0.15 -20.29 3.49
N CYS A 220 -0.33 -19.97 2.29
CA CYS A 220 0.27 -18.99 1.38
C CYS A 220 -0.69 -17.86 0.99
N LEU A 221 -1.72 -17.58 1.81
CA LEU A 221 -2.17 -16.20 1.97
C LEU A 221 -1.03 -15.43 2.66
N PRO A 222 -0.89 -14.11 2.43
CA PRO A 222 0.18 -13.32 3.02
C PRO A 222 0.23 -13.64 4.51
N LYS A 223 1.37 -14.19 4.95
CA LYS A 223 1.52 -14.83 6.27
C LYS A 223 1.41 -13.85 7.45
N TYR A 224 0.86 -12.66 7.24
CA TYR A 224 0.85 -11.54 8.17
C TYR A 224 -0.44 -10.70 8.14
N PHE A 225 -1.51 -11.17 7.49
CA PHE A 225 -2.86 -10.60 7.62
C PHE A 225 -3.89 -11.71 7.68
#